data_AF-A0A178AFE3-F1
#
_entry.id   AF-A0A178AFE3-F1
#
_cell.length_a   1.000
_cell.length_b   1.000
_cell.length_c   1.000
_cell.angle_alpha   90.00
_cell.angle_beta   90.00
_cell.angle_gamma   90.00
#
_symmetry.space_group_name_H-M   'P 1'
#
loop_
_entity.id
_entity.type
_entity.pdbx_description
1 polymer ?
#
loop_
_entity_poly.entity_id
_entity_poly.type
_entity_poly.pdbx_seq_one_letter_code
_entity_poly.pdbx_strand_id
1 'polypeptide(L)'
;MGFSNDKRNKILSRICEQFRLLRATSSPGCYGRVYEQGLHPTANLLRGRAEKPSGPYATYEDFFSALYRTLEIQCVVFGRGEEVAAPTAEILSQFYGALATCTGTQPVYTHVDPHMKNMIIRPIHNEQEDAED
;
A
#
# COMPACT_ATOMS: atom_id res chain seq x y z
N MET A 1 5.70 -22.80 11.75
CA MET A 1 6.37 -23.54 10.66
C MET A 1 7.16 -22.55 9.82
N GLY A 2 8.48 -22.72 9.72
CA GLY A 2 9.32 -21.91 8.84
C GLY A 2 9.40 -22.51 7.44
N PHE A 3 9.32 -21.69 6.41
CA PHE A 3 9.60 -22.11 5.03
C PHE A 3 11.12 -22.23 4.81
N SER A 4 11.56 -23.19 4.00
CA SER A 4 12.94 -23.19 3.48
C SER A 4 13.18 -21.95 2.61
N ASN A 5 14.45 -21.56 2.44
CA ASN A 5 14.81 -20.40 1.62
C ASN A 5 14.26 -20.49 0.20
N ASP A 6 14.32 -21.67 -0.43
CA ASP A 6 13.79 -21.88 -1.77
C ASP A 6 12.28 -21.68 -1.84
N LYS A 7 11.54 -22.18 -0.83
CA LYS A 7 10.09 -21.98 -0.74
C LYS A 7 9.75 -20.51 -0.52
N ARG A 8 10.51 -19.79 0.32
CA ARG A 8 10.34 -18.34 0.52
C ARG A 8 10.57 -17.57 -0.78
N ASN A 9 11.66 -17.86 -1.49
CA ASN A 9 11.98 -17.21 -2.75
C ASN A 9 10.91 -17.46 -3.81
N LYS A 10 10.40 -18.69 -3.90
CA LYS A 10 9.30 -19.03 -4.81
C LYS A 10 8.02 -18.26 -4.47
N ILE A 11 7.65 -18.20 -3.19
CA ILE A 11 6.48 -17.43 -2.72
C ILE A 11 6.65 -15.95 -3.05
N LEU A 12 7.80 -15.36 -2.71
CA LEU A 12 8.07 -13.94 -2.97
C LEU A 12 8.03 -13.62 -4.46
N SER A 13 8.64 -14.46 -5.29
CA SER A 13 8.60 -14.31 -6.75
C SER A 13 7.17 -14.29 -7.28
N ARG A 14 6.32 -15.21 -6.82
CA ARG A 14 4.90 -15.25 -7.20
C ARG A 14 4.11 -14.05 -6.68
N ILE A 15 4.36 -13.60 -5.45
CA ILE A 15 3.73 -12.38 -4.91
C ILE A 15 4.12 -11.18 -5.78
N CYS A 16 5.40 -10.98 -6.05
CA CYS A 16 5.89 -9.90 -6.91
C CYS A 16 5.23 -9.93 -8.30
N GLU A 17 5.11 -11.12 -8.90
CA GLU A 17 4.40 -11.32 -10.16
C GLU A 17 2.93 -10.88 -10.09
N GLN A 18 2.20 -11.25 -9.03
CA GLN A 18 0.81 -10.82 -8.83
C GLN A 18 0.69 -9.30 -8.66
N PHE A 19 1.59 -8.65 -7.91
CA PHE A 19 1.60 -7.19 -7.79
C PHE A 19 1.88 -6.51 -9.14
N ARG A 20 2.79 -7.08 -9.94
CA ARG A 20 3.09 -6.56 -11.28
C ARG A 20 1.87 -6.67 -12.20
N LEU A 21 1.20 -7.82 -12.21
CA LEU A 21 -0.01 -8.03 -13.00
C LEU A 21 -1.16 -7.10 -12.56
N LEU A 22 -1.34 -6.92 -11.26
CA LEU A 22 -2.33 -6.00 -10.71
C LEU A 22 -2.07 -4.56 -11.17
N ARG A 23 -0.82 -4.09 -11.07
CA ARG A 23 -0.44 -2.73 -11.52
C ARG A 23 -0.54 -2.51 -13.03
N ALA A 24 -0.42 -3.57 -13.81
CA ALA A 24 -0.57 -3.53 -15.27
C ALA A 24 -2.04 -3.48 -15.72
N THR A 25 -2.99 -3.74 -14.81
CA THR A 25 -4.43 -3.65 -15.10
C THR A 25 -4.86 -2.19 -15.25
N SER A 26 -5.75 -1.90 -16.21
CA SER A 26 -6.25 -0.55 -16.46
C SER A 26 -6.93 0.06 -15.22
N SER A 27 -6.42 1.20 -14.78
CA SER A 27 -6.91 1.94 -13.61
C SER A 27 -7.97 2.99 -14.01
N PRO A 28 -8.95 3.30 -13.14
CA PRO A 28 -9.92 4.37 -13.37
C PRO A 28 -9.31 5.78 -13.32
N GLY A 29 -8.02 5.93 -12.99
CA GLY A 29 -7.34 7.22 -13.08
C GLY A 29 -7.42 8.08 -11.82
N CYS A 30 -7.81 7.51 -10.67
CA CYS A 30 -7.89 8.22 -9.39
C CYS A 30 -7.14 7.50 -8.25
N TYR A 31 -6.70 8.26 -7.25
CA TYR A 31 -6.14 7.74 -6.00
C TYR A 31 -7.25 7.44 -5.00
N GLY A 32 -7.61 6.18 -4.89
CA GLY A 32 -8.68 5.72 -4.03
C GLY A 32 -8.86 4.21 -4.10
N ARG A 33 -10.07 3.76 -3.80
CA ARG A 33 -10.52 2.39 -4.04
C ARG A 33 -11.25 2.31 -5.39
N VAL A 34 -11.47 1.08 -5.86
CA VAL A 34 -12.23 0.76 -7.08
C VAL A 34 -13.58 1.51 -7.08
N TYR A 35 -14.04 1.91 -8.27
CA TYR A 35 -15.25 2.71 -8.47
C TYR A 35 -15.19 4.11 -7.84
N GLU A 36 -14.02 4.76 -7.93
CA GLU A 36 -13.82 6.14 -7.46
C GLU A 36 -14.25 6.33 -5.99
N GLN A 37 -13.99 5.33 -5.15
CA GLN A 37 -14.33 5.39 -3.74
C GLN A 37 -13.16 5.96 -2.93
N GLY A 38 -13.47 6.71 -1.88
CA GLY A 38 -12.47 7.14 -0.91
C GLY A 38 -11.81 5.96 -0.19
N LEU A 39 -10.59 6.17 0.29
CA LEU A 39 -9.86 5.25 1.14
C LEU A 39 -10.56 5.11 2.50
N HIS A 40 -10.60 3.89 3.01
CA HIS A 40 -11.24 3.58 4.29
C HIS A 40 -10.52 4.32 5.43
N PRO A 41 -11.24 4.90 6.42
CA PRO A 41 -10.62 5.68 7.51
C PRO A 41 -9.66 4.87 8.39
N THR A 42 -9.81 3.55 8.43
CA THR A 42 -8.88 2.66 9.14
C THR A 42 -7.68 2.22 8.31
N ALA A 43 -7.60 2.59 7.03
CA ALA A 43 -6.42 2.30 6.22
C ALA A 43 -5.23 3.09 6.79
N ASN A 44 -4.15 2.37 7.13
CA ASN A 44 -3.00 2.94 7.84
C ASN A 44 -2.40 4.19 7.16
N LEU A 45 -2.51 4.28 5.83
CA LEU A 45 -1.97 5.39 5.05
C LEU A 45 -2.66 6.73 5.37
N LEU A 46 -3.98 6.75 5.56
CA LEU A 46 -4.75 7.97 5.82
C LEU A 46 -5.52 7.89 7.14
N ARG A 47 -4.97 7.16 8.11
CA ARG A 47 -5.59 7.00 9.43
C ARG A 47 -5.47 8.30 10.24
N GLY A 48 -6.40 9.22 9.98
CA GLY A 48 -6.64 10.42 10.78
C GLY A 48 -7.73 10.20 11.84
N ARG A 49 -8.22 11.30 12.42
CA ARG A 49 -9.39 11.30 13.33
C ARG A 49 -10.74 11.15 12.59
N ALA A 50 -10.72 11.06 11.26
CA ALA A 50 -11.93 11.05 10.46
C ALA A 50 -12.63 9.68 10.52
N GLU A 51 -13.91 9.68 10.88
CA GLU A 51 -14.79 8.50 10.76
C GLU A 51 -15.24 8.25 9.31
N LYS A 52 -14.91 9.16 8.40
CA LYS A 52 -15.37 9.14 7.00
C LYS A 52 -14.24 8.74 6.05
N PRO A 53 -14.55 8.05 4.93
CA PRO A 53 -13.59 7.81 3.87
C PRO A 53 -12.96 9.09 3.33
N SER A 54 -11.70 9.00 2.90
CA SER A 54 -10.92 10.14 2.40
C SER A 54 -10.61 9.97 0.91
N GLY A 55 -10.83 11.01 0.11
CA GLY A 55 -10.75 10.94 -1.36
C GLY A 55 -12.05 10.42 -2.01
N PRO A 56 -12.00 9.90 -3.25
CA PRO A 56 -10.79 9.69 -4.05
C PRO A 56 -10.12 11.02 -4.43
N TYR A 57 -8.86 10.98 -4.81
CA TYR A 57 -8.12 12.15 -5.27
C TYR A 57 -7.84 12.03 -6.76
N ALA A 58 -8.04 13.12 -7.49
CA ALA A 58 -7.83 13.16 -8.94
C ALA A 58 -6.35 13.25 -9.31
N THR A 59 -5.54 13.88 -8.46
CA THR A 59 -4.12 14.12 -8.70
C THR A 59 -3.25 13.44 -7.65
N TYR A 60 -1.99 13.18 -8.02
CA TYR A 60 -1.01 12.65 -7.09
C TYR A 60 -0.72 13.66 -5.96
N GLU A 61 -0.71 14.94 -6.31
CA GLU A 61 -0.44 16.06 -5.42
C GLU A 61 -1.52 16.19 -4.33
N ASP A 62 -2.79 16.02 -4.69
CA ASP A 62 -3.91 16.04 -3.73
C ASP A 62 -3.85 14.85 -2.78
N PHE A 63 -3.59 13.65 -3.33
CA PHE A 63 -3.42 12.43 -2.54
C PHE A 63 -2.23 12.55 -1.58
N PHE A 64 -1.10 13.05 -2.09
CA PHE A 64 0.11 13.24 -1.32
C PHE A 64 -0.07 14.28 -0.21
N SER A 65 -0.72 15.40 -0.51
CA SER A 65 -1.04 16.43 0.48
C SER A 65 -1.89 15.87 1.63
N ALA A 66 -2.87 15.01 1.31
CA ALA A 66 -3.68 14.34 2.32
C ALA A 66 -2.88 13.32 3.15
N LEU A 67 -1.98 12.58 2.52
CA LEU A 67 -1.07 11.64 3.18
C LEU A 67 -0.14 12.35 4.14
N TYR A 68 0.52 13.41 3.67
CA TYR A 68 1.42 14.23 4.47
C TYR A 68 0.71 14.81 5.69
N ARG A 69 -0.46 15.43 5.50
CA ARG A 69 -1.26 15.97 6.61
C ARG A 69 -1.68 14.90 7.62
N THR A 70 -1.95 13.68 7.16
CA THR A 70 -2.28 12.58 8.06
C THR A 70 -1.07 12.18 8.90
N LEU A 71 0.11 12.10 8.29
CA LEU A 71 1.35 11.84 9.02
C LEU A 71 1.63 12.93 10.05
N GLU A 72 1.49 14.21 9.70
CA GLU A 72 1.61 15.32 10.67
C GLU A 72 0.68 15.14 11.88
N ILE A 73 -0.59 14.81 11.63
CA ILE A 73 -1.56 14.56 12.71
C ILE A 73 -1.15 13.35 13.56
N GLN A 74 -0.73 12.25 12.95
CA GLN A 74 -0.28 11.07 13.68
C GLN A 74 0.95 11.38 14.54
N CYS A 75 1.89 12.13 14.00
CA CYS A 75 3.06 12.62 14.70
C CYS A 75 2.69 13.45 15.95
N VAL A 76 1.68 14.32 15.86
CA VAL A 76 1.18 15.09 17.00
C VAL A 76 0.42 14.20 18.00
N VAL A 77 -0.43 13.30 17.52
CA VAL A 77 -1.30 12.45 18.37
C VAL A 77 -0.50 11.37 19.10
N PHE A 78 0.49 10.78 18.46
CA PHE A 78 1.32 9.70 19.02
C PHE A 78 2.66 10.21 19.56
N GLY A 79 3.05 11.44 19.24
CA GLY A 79 4.25 12.11 19.75
C GLY A 79 4.16 12.32 21.26
N ARG A 80 5.02 11.61 21.99
CA ARG A 80 5.16 11.75 23.45
C ARG A 80 6.03 12.97 23.78
N GLY A 81 5.43 14.17 23.82
CA GLY A 81 6.11 15.39 24.30
C GLY A 81 7.22 15.94 23.40
N GLU A 82 7.85 17.04 23.86
CA GLU A 82 8.84 17.84 23.10
C GLU A 82 10.06 17.04 22.61
N GLU A 83 10.45 15.96 23.31
CA GLU A 83 11.61 15.12 22.96
C GLU A 83 11.43 14.35 21.64
N VAL A 84 10.20 14.17 21.16
CA VAL A 84 9.89 13.44 19.92
C VAL A 84 9.72 14.36 18.71
N ALA A 85 9.68 15.69 18.92
CA ALA A 85 9.37 16.65 17.87
C ALA A 85 10.48 16.75 16.80
N ALA A 86 11.75 16.77 17.20
CA ALA A 86 12.87 16.94 16.27
C ALA A 86 13.10 15.74 15.32
N PRO A 87 13.15 14.48 15.79
CA PRO A 87 13.26 13.32 14.90
C PRO A 87 12.06 13.19 13.95
N THR A 88 10.89 13.60 14.41
CA THR A 88 9.66 13.53 13.63
C THR A 88 9.65 14.55 12.49
N ALA A 89 10.09 15.78 12.74
CA ALA A 89 10.25 16.79 11.70
C ALA A 89 11.26 16.36 10.63
N GLU A 90 12.36 15.71 11.02
CA GLU A 90 13.33 15.17 10.08
C GLU A 90 12.73 14.06 9.20
N ILE A 91 12.01 13.11 9.79
CA ILE A 91 11.33 12.03 9.05
C ILE A 91 10.32 12.62 8.05
N LEU A 92 9.51 13.60 8.46
CA LEU A 92 8.56 14.27 7.58
C LEU A 92 9.27 15.01 6.43
N SER A 93 10.40 15.67 6.71
CA SER A 93 11.21 16.33 5.68
C SER A 93 11.80 15.34 4.68
N GLN A 94 12.35 14.22 5.15
CA GLN A 94 12.88 13.16 4.29
C GLN A 94 11.77 12.52 3.44
N PHE A 95 10.61 12.27 4.04
CA PHE A 95 9.44 11.72 3.36
C PHE A 95 8.97 12.64 2.24
N TYR A 96 8.89 13.95 2.50
CA TYR A 96 8.53 14.93 1.49
C TYR A 96 9.54 14.97 0.33
N GLY A 97 10.84 15.01 0.65
CA GLY A 97 11.91 15.00 -0.36
C GLY A 97 11.90 13.75 -1.25
N ALA A 98 11.69 12.57 -0.65
CA ALA A 98 11.61 11.31 -1.38
C ALA A 98 10.41 11.28 -2.33
N LEU A 99 9.25 11.76 -1.90
CA LEU A 99 8.02 11.70 -2.69
C LEU A 99 7.96 12.76 -3.79
N ALA A 100 8.59 13.92 -3.59
CA ALA A 100 8.76 14.94 -4.62
C ALA A 100 9.65 14.47 -5.79
N THR A 101 10.49 13.45 -5.57
CA THR A 101 11.41 12.91 -6.58
C THR A 101 10.96 11.56 -7.14
N CYS A 102 9.82 11.03 -6.68
CA CYS A 102 9.28 9.77 -7.15
C CYS A 102 8.79 9.87 -8.60
N THR A 103 9.13 8.86 -9.39
CA THR A 103 8.58 8.65 -10.73
C THR A 103 7.40 7.68 -10.67
N GLY A 104 6.58 7.63 -11.73
CA GLY A 104 5.44 6.70 -11.77
C GLY A 104 4.27 7.15 -10.88
N THR A 105 4.04 8.45 -10.80
CA THR A 105 2.92 9.09 -10.09
C THR A 105 1.59 8.93 -10.82
N GLN A 106 1.36 7.80 -11.47
CA GLN A 106 0.07 7.48 -12.07
C GLN A 106 -0.68 6.51 -11.14
N PRO A 107 -1.98 6.70 -10.90
CA PRO A 107 -2.75 5.81 -10.05
C PRO A 107 -2.87 4.44 -10.73
N VAL A 108 -2.31 3.42 -10.10
CA VAL A 108 -2.40 2.01 -10.52
C VAL A 108 -3.05 1.18 -9.43
N TYR A 109 -3.63 0.03 -9.79
CA TYR A 109 -4.13 -0.88 -8.77
C TYR A 109 -2.99 -1.44 -7.93
N THR A 110 -3.21 -1.46 -6.61
CA THR A 110 -2.28 -2.04 -5.65
C THR A 110 -3.05 -2.64 -4.47
N HIS A 111 -2.42 -3.59 -3.78
CA HIS A 111 -2.97 -4.15 -2.54
C HIS A 111 -2.48 -3.31 -1.35
N VAL A 112 -3.39 -2.54 -0.73
CA VAL A 112 -3.05 -1.59 0.35
C VAL A 112 -2.68 -2.29 1.68
N ASP A 113 -3.16 -3.52 1.91
CA ASP A 113 -2.85 -4.30 3.13
C ASP A 113 -2.24 -5.67 2.80
N PRO A 114 -0.99 -5.74 2.30
CA PRO A 114 -0.38 -6.96 1.78
C PRO A 114 0.02 -7.98 2.86
N HIS A 115 -0.69 -8.02 3.99
CA HIS A 115 -0.45 -8.97 5.06
C HIS A 115 -0.73 -10.41 4.58
N MET A 116 0.10 -11.37 5.03
CA MET A 116 -0.03 -12.79 4.63
C MET A 116 -1.42 -13.38 4.92
N LYS A 117 -2.10 -12.88 5.96
CA LYS A 117 -3.49 -13.28 6.31
C LYS A 117 -4.54 -12.86 5.27
N ASN A 118 -4.21 -11.88 4.43
CA ASN A 118 -5.04 -11.39 3.34
C ASN A 118 -4.63 -12.01 1.99
N MET A 119 -3.70 -12.98 2.01
CA MET A 119 -3.22 -13.67 0.82
C MET A 119 -3.51 -15.15 0.94
N ILE A 120 -4.04 -15.74 -0.13
CA ILE A 120 -4.20 -17.19 -0.21
C ILE A 120 -2.98 -17.74 -0.93
N ILE A 121 -2.16 -18.48 -0.21
CA ILE A 121 -1.00 -19.18 -0.77
C ILE A 121 -1.30 -20.67 -0.70
N ARG A 122 -1.41 -21.29 -1.87
CA ARG A 122 -1.67 -22.72 -1.99
C ARG A 122 -0.77 -23.35 -3.06
N PRO A 123 -0.42 -24.64 -2.94
CA PRO A 123 0.15 -25.38 -4.05
C PRO A 123 -0.84 -25.40 -5.23
N ILE A 124 -0.31 -25.20 -6.44
CA ILE A 124 -1.07 -25.43 -7.67
C ILE A 124 -0.74 -26.86 -8.08
N HIS A 125 -1.74 -27.73 -8.10
CA HIS A 125 -1.63 -29.05 -8.69
C HIS A 125 -2.06 -28.88 -10.15
N ASN A 126 -1.22 -29.28 -11.09
CA ASN A 126 -1.60 -29.29 -12.50
C ASN A 126 -2.42 -30.56 -12.72
N GLU A 127 -3.74 -30.45 -12.93
CA GLU A 127 -4.64 -31.57 -13.21
C GLU A 127 -4.49 -32.09 -14.66
N GLN A 128 -3.26 -32.28 -15.15
CA GLN A 128 -2.98 -32.67 -16.54
C GLN A 128 -2.22 -33.99 -16.71
N GLU A 129 -2.06 -34.79 -15.66
CA GLU A 129 -1.37 -36.10 -15.75
C GLU A 129 -2.28 -37.34 -15.55
N ASP A 130 -3.57 -37.18 -15.25
CA ASP A 130 -4.47 -38.34 -14.96
C ASP A 130 -5.56 -38.57 -16.04
N ALA A 131 -5.26 -38.28 -17.30
CA ALA A 131 -6.20 -38.51 -18.41
C ALA A 131 -5.57 -39.31 -19.56
N GLU A 132 -4.85 -40.39 -19.26
CA GLU A 132 -4.50 -41.43 -20.24
C GLU A 132 -4.14 -42.72 -19.48
N ASP A 133 -5.16 -43.56 -19.24
CA ASP A 133 -5.07 -45.01 -19.04
C ASP A 133 -6.26 -45.67 -19.77
#